data_AF-A0A518B7T4-F1
#
_entry.id   AF-A0A518B7T4-F1
#
_cell.length_a   1.000
_cell.length_b   1.000
_cell.length_c   1.000
_cell.angle_alpha   90.00
_cell.angle_beta   90.00
_cell.angle_gamma   90.00
#
_symmetry.space_group_name_H-M   'P 1'
#
loop_
_entity.id
_entity.type
_entity.pdbx_description
1 polymer ?
#
loop_
_entity_poly.entity_id
_entity_poly.type
_entity_poly.pdbx_seq_one_letter_code
_entity_poly.pdbx_strand_id
1 'polypeptide(L)'
;MLLDSTHRNWIITVVVLTALATATYVPYALLAVNGPTGGSGPGMVYGVLATALMVFLGLLNLRKRFPRLALGRAQTWLRAHIWLGLLTFPLLLFHAGFGLGGPLEIALWICYGIVMLSGIFGVLVQHALPRGMTDRVARETIYEQIPHVCAVIQAEADVQVSALCGPIECEPSPLLERRWTKLRGPRPKKGEPIPKAKMATDVLVVGKTEFDDLKQRVYVSEAIPPETDAEEYVEPDVIEGAPGSDSVRSFYTEELRRFLGPEKMSRSPRRCLTVINAFGRLHAQVAATGPLHHLVEKLEDFADLRRQLAEQARLQSWMQQWLLLHVPLSVGLYVLIVAHVITAGYY
;
A
#
# COMPACT_ATOMS: atom_id res chain seq x y z
N MET A 1 4.18 -18.21 10.12
CA MET A 1 5.46 -18.02 9.38
C MET A 1 5.98 -16.59 9.64
N LEU A 2 6.53 -16.30 10.82
CA LEU A 2 6.70 -14.91 11.30
C LEU A 2 8.15 -14.41 11.35
N LEU A 3 9.12 -15.32 11.22
CA LEU A 3 10.53 -15.00 11.06
C LEU A 3 11.10 -15.98 10.03
N ASP A 4 11.26 -15.48 8.82
CA ASP A 4 11.96 -16.19 7.76
C ASP A 4 13.39 -16.54 8.21
N SER A 5 13.96 -17.65 7.76
CA SER A 5 15.30 -18.13 8.16
C SER A 5 16.39 -17.07 7.96
N THR A 6 16.16 -16.16 7.01
CA THR A 6 17.04 -15.04 6.68
C THR A 6 17.06 -13.92 7.73
N HIS A 7 15.97 -13.67 8.46
CA HIS A 7 15.96 -12.71 9.57
C HIS A 7 16.68 -13.26 10.80
N ARG A 8 16.64 -14.58 10.99
CA ARG A 8 17.32 -15.26 12.10
C ARG A 8 18.83 -15.00 12.10
N ASN A 9 19.46 -15.08 10.93
CA ASN A 9 20.91 -14.83 10.84
C ASN A 9 21.25 -13.38 11.24
N TRP A 10 20.48 -12.40 10.78
CA TRP A 10 20.68 -11.01 11.18
C TRP A 10 20.47 -10.77 12.67
N ILE A 11 19.45 -11.40 13.28
CA ILE A 11 19.22 -11.36 14.73
C ILE A 11 20.46 -11.88 15.46
N ILE A 12 20.93 -13.07 15.10
CA ILE A 12 22.09 -13.70 15.72
C ILE A 12 23.30 -12.77 15.58
N THR A 13 23.55 -12.21 14.40
CA THR A 13 24.65 -11.27 14.18
C THR A 13 24.56 -10.04 15.09
N VAL A 14 23.41 -9.36 15.16
CA VAL A 14 23.23 -8.18 16.01
C VAL A 14 23.38 -8.53 17.49
N VAL A 15 22.79 -9.64 17.94
CA VAL A 15 22.90 -10.11 19.33
C VAL A 15 24.35 -10.42 19.68
N VAL A 16 25.08 -11.16 18.83
CA VAL A 16 26.49 -11.48 19.05
C VAL A 16 27.35 -10.22 19.07
N LEU A 17 27.15 -9.29 18.12
CA LEU A 17 27.90 -8.03 18.09
C LEU A 17 27.62 -7.16 19.32
N THR A 18 26.37 -7.10 19.76
CA THR A 18 25.98 -6.35 20.97
C THR A 18 26.56 -7.02 22.22
N ALA A 19 26.53 -8.35 22.30
CA ALA A 19 27.13 -9.09 23.41
C ALA A 19 28.65 -8.91 23.46
N LEU A 20 29.33 -8.94 22.30
CA LEU A 20 30.76 -8.67 22.20
C LEU A 20 31.09 -7.24 22.63
N ALA A 21 30.35 -6.25 22.13
CA ALA A 21 30.51 -4.85 22.51
C ALA A 21 30.28 -4.65 24.03
N THR A 22 29.32 -5.37 24.60
CA THR A 22 29.06 -5.35 26.05
C THR A 22 30.20 -6.00 26.82
N ALA A 23 30.70 -7.14 26.36
CA ALA A 23 31.82 -7.86 26.97
C ALA A 23 33.12 -7.06 26.94
N THR A 24 33.32 -6.20 25.94
CA THR A 24 34.45 -5.25 25.90
C THR A 24 34.19 -3.99 26.72
N TYR A 25 32.93 -3.54 26.81
CA TYR A 25 32.56 -2.34 27.55
C TYR A 25 32.58 -2.52 29.07
N VAL A 26 32.10 -3.66 29.59
CA VAL A 26 31.99 -3.90 31.04
C VAL A 26 33.37 -3.85 31.74
N PRO A 27 34.42 -4.55 31.28
CA PRO A 27 35.75 -4.43 31.88
C PRO A 27 36.29 -3.01 31.81
N TYR A 28 36.08 -2.32 30.69
CA TYR A 28 36.47 -0.92 30.54
C TYR A 28 35.76 -0.02 31.57
N ALA A 29 34.45 -0.17 31.75
CA ALA A 29 33.66 0.60 32.71
C ALA A 29 34.08 0.33 34.16
N LEU A 30 34.48 -0.90 34.49
CA LEU A 30 34.93 -1.29 35.83
C LEU A 30 36.37 -0.84 36.15
N LEU A 31 37.24 -0.74 35.13
CA LEU A 31 38.65 -0.42 35.30
C LEU A 31 38.99 1.07 35.07
N ALA A 32 38.07 1.83 34.46
CA ALA A 32 38.28 3.24 34.17
C ALA A 32 38.26 4.10 35.44
N VAL A 33 39.40 4.75 35.74
CA VAL A 33 39.58 5.60 36.93
C VAL A 33 38.60 6.78 36.99
N ASN A 34 38.32 7.39 35.84
CA ASN A 34 37.42 8.55 35.73
C ASN A 34 36.01 8.17 35.25
N GLY A 35 35.70 6.87 35.22
CA GLY A 35 34.48 6.34 34.62
C GLY A 35 34.50 6.39 33.07
N PRO A 36 33.49 5.78 32.44
CA PRO A 36 33.41 5.70 30.98
C PRO A 36 32.98 7.03 30.35
N THR A 37 33.69 7.48 29.32
CA THR A 37 33.39 8.72 28.59
C THR A 37 33.64 8.57 27.09
N GLY A 38 32.92 9.35 26.28
CA GLY A 38 33.04 9.30 24.82
C GLY A 38 34.39 9.73 24.26
N GLY A 39 35.09 10.65 24.94
CA GLY A 39 36.43 11.08 24.57
C GLY A 39 37.55 10.11 24.95
N SER A 40 37.26 9.07 25.73
CA SER A 40 38.26 8.05 26.06
C SER A 40 38.62 7.18 24.84
N GLY A 41 39.79 6.55 24.84
CA GLY A 41 40.20 5.64 23.76
C GLY A 41 39.13 4.58 23.41
N PRO A 42 38.62 3.80 24.38
CA PRO A 42 37.53 2.85 24.13
C PRO A 42 36.21 3.51 23.69
N GLY A 43 35.83 4.65 24.28
CA GLY A 43 34.64 5.42 23.89
C GLY A 43 34.70 5.89 22.43
N MET A 44 35.87 6.32 21.97
CA MET A 44 36.11 6.74 20.59
C MET A 44 35.98 5.59 19.59
N VAL A 45 36.41 4.37 19.94
CA VAL A 45 36.21 3.19 19.09
C VAL A 45 34.72 2.93 18.86
N TYR A 46 33.90 2.98 19.91
CA TYR A 46 32.44 2.86 19.77
C TYR A 46 31.84 4.00 18.93
N GLY A 47 32.32 5.23 19.09
CA GLY A 47 31.88 6.39 18.30
C GLY A 47 32.22 6.27 16.81
N VAL A 48 33.42 5.82 16.48
CA VAL A 48 33.85 5.56 15.09
C VAL A 48 33.03 4.43 14.47
N LEU A 49 32.83 3.33 15.19
CA LEU A 49 32.00 2.21 14.72
C LEU A 49 30.53 2.65 14.50
N ALA A 50 29.95 3.39 15.45
CA ALA A 50 28.60 3.91 15.34
C ALA A 50 28.46 4.87 14.15
N THR A 51 29.43 5.76 13.95
CA THR A 51 29.44 6.71 12.82
C THR A 51 29.60 5.98 11.49
N ALA A 52 30.47 4.97 11.41
CA ALA A 52 30.63 4.14 10.21
C ALA A 52 29.34 3.39 9.85
N LEU A 53 28.63 2.86 10.86
CA LEU A 53 27.31 2.26 10.66
C LEU A 53 26.30 3.30 10.20
N MET A 54 26.25 4.48 10.81
CA MET A 54 25.35 5.57 10.39
C MET A 54 25.59 5.93 8.92
N VAL A 55 26.84 6.12 8.50
CA VAL A 55 27.18 6.36 7.09
C VAL A 55 26.65 5.21 6.21
N PHE A 56 26.85 3.95 6.60
CA PHE A 56 26.29 2.79 5.89
C PHE A 56 24.76 2.82 5.78
N LEU A 57 24.04 3.22 6.84
CA LEU A 57 22.59 3.38 6.79
C LEU A 57 22.16 4.42 5.75
N GLY A 58 22.91 5.52 5.62
CA GLY A 58 22.69 6.57 4.63
C GLY A 58 22.97 6.12 3.18
N LEU A 59 23.93 5.22 2.97
CA LEU A 59 24.26 4.68 1.65
C LEU A 59 23.08 4.00 0.95
N LEU A 60 22.08 3.52 1.69
CA LEU A 60 20.87 2.93 1.09
C LEU A 60 20.14 3.93 0.18
N ASN A 61 20.09 5.22 0.57
CA ASN A 61 19.52 6.29 -0.26
C ASN A 61 20.36 6.55 -1.50
N LEU A 62 21.69 6.42 -1.40
CA LEU A 62 22.61 6.60 -2.54
C LEU A 62 22.51 5.44 -3.54
N ARG A 63 22.33 4.20 -3.07
CA ARG A 63 22.08 3.02 -3.94
C ARG A 63 20.87 3.24 -4.83
N LYS A 64 19.78 3.81 -4.30
CA LYS A 64 18.57 4.13 -5.09
C LYS A 64 18.87 5.11 -6.24
N ARG A 65 19.87 5.98 -6.07
CA ARG A 65 20.30 6.95 -7.09
C ARG A 65 21.26 6.35 -8.14
N PHE A 66 21.94 5.25 -7.83
CA PHE A 66 22.88 4.58 -8.74
C PHE A 66 22.55 3.08 -8.95
N PRO A 67 21.54 2.75 -9.78
CA PRO A 67 21.10 1.38 -10.03
C PRO A 67 22.13 0.49 -10.74
N ARG A 68 23.19 1.07 -11.31
CA ARG A 68 24.20 0.36 -12.12
C ARG A 68 25.26 -0.36 -11.29
N LEU A 69 25.36 -0.06 -9.99
CA LEU A 69 26.28 -0.76 -9.10
C LEU A 69 25.62 -2.07 -8.66
N ALA A 70 26.21 -3.21 -9.01
CA ALA A 70 25.74 -4.56 -8.67
C ALA A 70 25.86 -4.91 -7.17
N LEU A 71 25.56 -3.95 -6.29
CA LEU A 71 25.61 -4.06 -4.84
C LEU A 71 24.35 -4.76 -4.33
N GLY A 72 24.31 -6.08 -4.45
CA GLY A 72 23.38 -6.99 -3.76
C GLY A 72 21.88 -6.79 -4.02
N ARG A 73 21.07 -7.72 -3.48
CA ARG A 73 19.59 -7.67 -3.55
C ARG A 73 19.04 -6.54 -2.66
N ALA A 74 18.01 -5.83 -3.13
CA ALA A 74 17.40 -4.71 -2.40
C ALA A 74 16.86 -5.11 -1.02
N GLN A 75 16.31 -6.32 -0.93
CA GLN A 75 15.79 -6.88 0.31
C GLN A 75 16.87 -7.08 1.38
N THR A 76 18.10 -7.42 0.97
CA THR A 76 19.23 -7.55 1.90
C THR A 76 19.65 -6.20 2.47
N TRP A 77 19.64 -5.13 1.66
CA TRP A 77 19.93 -3.78 2.11
C TRP A 77 18.91 -3.25 3.11
N LEU A 78 17.62 -3.49 2.86
CA LEU A 78 16.56 -3.10 3.80
C LEU A 78 16.70 -3.83 5.13
N ARG A 79 16.98 -5.14 5.10
CA ARG A 79 17.26 -5.93 6.31
C ARG A 79 18.49 -5.39 7.06
N ALA A 80 19.59 -5.15 6.34
CA ALA A 80 20.79 -4.57 6.92
C ALA A 80 20.51 -3.21 7.57
N HIS A 81 19.75 -2.33 6.92
CA HIS A 81 19.37 -1.03 7.47
C HIS A 81 18.60 -1.14 8.79
N ILE A 82 17.62 -2.05 8.88
CA ILE A 82 16.83 -2.28 10.09
C ILE A 82 17.72 -2.81 11.23
N TRP A 83 18.48 -3.89 10.96
CA TRP A 83 19.26 -4.58 11.98
C TRP A 83 20.51 -3.81 12.41
N LEU A 84 21.25 -3.24 11.46
CA LEU A 84 22.39 -2.39 11.78
C LEU A 84 21.96 -1.06 12.39
N GLY A 85 20.79 -0.53 12.02
CA GLY A 85 20.17 0.59 12.70
C GLY A 85 19.96 0.29 14.17
N LEU A 86 19.35 -0.84 14.51
CA LEU A 86 19.18 -1.26 15.89
C LEU A 86 20.52 -1.44 16.63
N LEU A 87 21.55 -1.96 15.96
CA LEU A 87 22.90 -2.10 16.52
C LEU A 87 23.56 -0.75 16.85
N THR A 88 23.21 0.35 16.16
CA THR A 88 23.74 1.67 16.52
C THR A 88 23.35 2.12 17.92
N PHE A 89 22.20 1.67 18.45
CA PHE A 89 21.70 2.09 19.76
C PHE A 89 22.65 1.73 20.91
N PRO A 90 23.02 0.45 21.12
CA PRO A 90 23.98 0.10 22.17
C PRO A 90 25.36 0.72 21.94
N LEU A 91 25.81 0.85 20.69
CA LEU A 91 27.11 1.47 20.40
C LEU A 91 27.15 2.96 20.77
N LEU A 92 26.09 3.71 20.47
CA LEU A 92 25.96 5.12 20.87
C LEU A 92 25.87 5.26 22.39
N LEU A 93 25.19 4.34 23.07
CA LEU A 93 25.09 4.33 24.53
C LEU A 93 26.46 4.08 25.20
N PHE A 94 27.23 3.13 24.66
CA PHE A 94 28.59 2.84 25.12
C PHE A 94 29.57 3.96 24.79
N HIS A 95 29.44 4.59 23.62
CA HIS A 95 30.19 5.79 23.30
C HIS A 95 29.90 6.91 24.30
N ALA A 96 28.63 7.21 24.59
CA ALA A 96 28.25 8.27 25.51
C ALA A 96 28.58 7.95 26.99
N GLY A 97 28.97 6.71 27.31
CA GLY A 97 29.19 6.29 28.69
C GLY A 97 27.92 6.34 29.54
N PHE A 98 26.74 6.17 28.94
CA PHE A 98 25.42 6.44 29.56
C PHE A 98 25.18 7.89 30.00
N GLY A 99 26.06 8.82 29.63
CA GLY A 99 25.88 10.25 29.85
C GLY A 99 24.98 10.89 28.78
N LEU A 100 24.21 11.89 29.19
CA LEU A 100 23.43 12.72 28.25
C LEU A 100 24.26 13.86 27.63
N GLY A 101 25.42 14.18 28.21
CA GLY A 101 26.30 15.25 27.73
C GLY A 101 25.74 16.65 27.92
N GLY A 102 26.16 17.59 27.08
CA GLY A 102 25.68 18.96 27.04
C GLY A 102 24.44 19.13 26.14
N PRO A 103 24.07 20.38 25.81
CA PRO A 103 22.87 20.67 25.02
C PRO A 103 22.88 20.04 23.62
N LEU A 104 24.06 19.96 22.99
CA LEU A 104 24.22 19.36 21.66
C LEU A 104 23.96 17.85 21.70
N GLU A 105 24.50 17.18 22.72
CA GLU A 105 24.34 15.74 22.94
C GLU A 105 22.88 15.39 23.27
N ILE A 106 22.20 16.21 24.08
CA ILE A 106 20.76 16.06 24.34
C ILE A 106 19.96 16.21 23.04
N ALA A 107 20.27 17.21 22.21
CA ALA A 107 19.62 17.39 20.91
C ALA A 107 19.84 16.18 19.98
N LEU A 108 21.06 15.63 19.98
CA LEU A 108 21.37 14.39 19.26
C LEU A 108 20.55 13.20 19.77
N TRP A 109 20.48 12.98 21.09
CA TRP A 109 19.69 11.89 21.68
C TRP A 109 18.20 12.00 21.32
N ILE A 110 17.62 13.20 21.39
CA ILE A 110 16.23 13.44 21.02
C ILE A 110 16.03 13.18 19.53
N CYS A 111 16.84 13.79 18.66
CA CYS A 111 16.71 13.64 17.21
C CYS A 111 16.88 12.17 16.80
N TYR A 112 17.91 11.50 17.30
CA TYR A 112 18.17 10.08 17.08
C TYR A 112 17.01 9.21 17.57
N GLY A 113 16.49 9.47 18.77
CA GLY A 113 15.33 8.77 19.32
C GLY A 113 14.10 8.88 18.41
N ILE A 114 13.80 10.08 17.90
CA ILE A 114 12.67 10.28 16.98
C ILE A 114 12.94 9.55 15.65
N VAL A 115 14.16 9.59 15.10
CA VAL A 115 14.52 8.83 13.87
C VAL A 115 14.36 7.33 14.10
N MET A 116 14.87 6.81 15.22
CA MET A 116 14.80 5.39 15.56
C MET A 116 13.34 4.92 15.73
N LEU A 117 12.55 5.64 16.53
CA LEU A 117 11.14 5.31 16.76
C LEU A 117 10.31 5.42 15.47
N SER A 118 10.57 6.44 14.65
CA SER A 118 9.92 6.54 13.34
C SER A 118 10.37 5.41 12.40
N GLY A 119 11.61 4.96 12.45
CA GLY A 119 12.09 3.78 11.71
C GLY A 119 11.35 2.49 12.11
N ILE A 120 11.20 2.25 13.43
CA ILE A 120 10.43 1.12 13.97
C ILE A 120 8.96 1.20 13.51
N PHE A 121 8.35 2.39 13.55
CA PHE A 121 7.01 2.60 13.02
C PHE A 121 6.92 2.25 11.51
N GLY A 122 7.93 2.61 10.72
CA GLY A 122 8.03 2.23 9.32
C GLY A 122 8.02 0.71 9.11
N VAL A 123 8.76 -0.03 9.93
CA VAL A 123 8.77 -1.52 9.92
C VAL A 123 7.40 -2.09 10.30
N LEU A 124 6.72 -1.51 11.30
CA LEU A 124 5.37 -1.92 11.69
C LEU A 124 4.36 -1.73 10.55
N VAL A 125 4.40 -0.57 9.87
CA VAL A 125 3.56 -0.30 8.70
C VAL A 125 3.87 -1.28 7.57
N GLN A 126 5.16 -1.59 7.33
CA GLN A 126 5.59 -2.58 6.33
C GLN A 126 5.11 -4.00 6.64
N HIS A 127 5.00 -4.39 7.91
CA HIS A 127 4.46 -5.70 8.30
C HIS A 127 2.93 -5.74 8.36
N ALA A 128 2.27 -4.60 8.50
CA ALA A 128 0.82 -4.48 8.39
C ALA A 128 0.35 -4.62 6.93
N LEU A 129 1.16 -4.16 5.95
CA LEU A 129 0.90 -4.28 4.51
C LEU A 129 0.56 -5.71 4.03
N PRO A 130 1.37 -6.75 4.31
CA PRO A 130 1.12 -8.09 3.79
C PRO A 130 -0.01 -8.85 4.50
N ARG A 131 -0.34 -8.52 5.75
CA ARG A 131 -1.28 -9.32 6.57
C ARG A 131 -2.75 -9.13 6.23
N GLY A 132 -3.13 -7.98 5.69
CA GLY A 132 -4.51 -7.76 5.22
C GLY A 132 -4.77 -8.28 3.81
N MET A 133 -3.72 -8.40 3.00
CA MET A 133 -3.82 -8.68 1.56
C MET A 133 -3.65 -10.15 1.18
N THR A 134 -2.80 -10.91 1.87
CA THR A 134 -2.50 -12.30 1.46
C THR A 134 -3.67 -13.26 1.62
N ASP A 135 -4.60 -12.99 2.53
CA ASP A 135 -5.81 -13.80 2.70
C ASP A 135 -6.95 -13.38 1.75
N ARG A 136 -6.89 -12.22 1.07
CA ARG A 136 -8.04 -11.65 0.35
C ARG A 136 -7.78 -11.00 -1.01
N VAL A 137 -6.52 -10.78 -1.44
CA VAL A 137 -6.21 -10.01 -2.65
C VAL A 137 -5.00 -10.56 -3.40
N ALA A 138 -5.26 -11.33 -4.46
CA ALA A 138 -4.27 -11.82 -5.42
C ALA A 138 -3.88 -10.79 -6.51
N ARG A 139 -4.27 -9.51 -6.37
CA ARG A 139 -4.18 -8.50 -7.44
C ARG A 139 -3.30 -7.32 -7.00
N GLU A 140 -2.03 -7.33 -7.42
CA GLU A 140 -1.10 -6.20 -7.26
C GLU A 140 -1.42 -5.11 -8.29
N THR A 141 -2.41 -4.26 -8.03
CA THR A 141 -2.58 -3.02 -8.81
C THR A 141 -1.58 -1.97 -8.32
N ILE A 142 -0.82 -1.36 -9.25
CA ILE A 142 0.08 -0.25 -8.94
C ILE A 142 -0.74 0.92 -8.37
N TYR A 143 -0.32 1.52 -7.26
CA TYR A 143 -1.10 2.55 -6.54
C TYR A 143 -1.51 3.73 -7.40
N GLU A 144 -0.62 4.18 -8.27
CA GLU A 144 -0.89 5.25 -9.23
C GLU A 144 -2.08 4.92 -10.16
N GLN A 145 -2.40 3.64 -10.34
CA GLN A 145 -3.51 3.15 -11.17
C GLN A 145 -4.81 2.95 -10.39
N ILE A 146 -4.82 3.02 -9.05
CA ILE A 146 -6.04 2.79 -8.25
C ILE A 146 -7.21 3.71 -8.68
N PRO A 147 -7.02 5.03 -8.88
CA PRO A 147 -8.10 5.89 -9.36
C PRO A 147 -8.63 5.48 -10.73
N HIS A 148 -7.75 4.96 -11.60
CA HIS A 148 -8.11 4.46 -12.91
C HIS A 148 -8.96 3.19 -12.79
N VAL A 149 -8.55 2.22 -11.97
CA VAL A 149 -9.29 0.97 -11.73
C VAL A 149 -10.68 1.27 -11.14
N CYS A 150 -10.80 2.17 -10.17
CA CYS A 150 -12.10 2.59 -9.63
C CYS A 150 -13.02 3.18 -10.72
N ALA A 151 -12.47 4.01 -11.60
CA ALA A 151 -13.23 4.59 -12.69
C ALA A 151 -13.66 3.56 -13.76
N VAL A 152 -12.87 2.49 -13.97
CA VAL A 152 -13.24 1.35 -14.84
C VAL A 152 -14.37 0.54 -14.21
N ILE A 153 -14.25 0.20 -12.92
CA ILE A 153 -15.29 -0.55 -12.18
C ILE A 153 -16.61 0.22 -12.18
N GLN A 154 -16.57 1.53 -11.92
CA GLN A 154 -17.75 2.38 -11.96
C GLN A 154 -18.39 2.41 -13.35
N ALA A 155 -17.57 2.49 -14.40
CA ALA A 155 -18.05 2.49 -15.78
C ALA A 155 -18.73 1.16 -16.16
N GLU A 156 -18.15 0.04 -15.76
CA GLU A 156 -18.71 -1.30 -16.00
C GLU A 156 -20.05 -1.48 -15.28
N ALA A 157 -20.13 -1.03 -14.03
CA ALA A 157 -21.37 -1.07 -13.26
C ALA A 157 -22.45 -0.16 -13.87
N ASP A 158 -22.09 1.05 -14.34
CA ASP A 158 -23.02 1.97 -15.03
C ASP A 158 -23.65 1.28 -16.27
N VAL A 159 -22.85 0.55 -17.05
CA VAL A 159 -23.32 -0.16 -18.27
C VAL A 159 -24.24 -1.34 -17.91
N GLN A 160 -23.83 -2.20 -16.98
CA GLN A 160 -24.60 -3.39 -16.61
C GLN A 160 -25.94 -3.03 -15.95
N VAL A 161 -25.94 -2.04 -15.06
CA VAL A 161 -27.18 -1.54 -14.45
C VAL A 161 -28.02 -0.83 -15.51
N SER A 162 -27.46 -0.08 -16.45
CA SER A 162 -28.27 0.56 -17.50
C SER A 162 -28.91 -0.45 -18.46
N ALA A 163 -28.25 -1.58 -18.72
CA ALA A 163 -28.73 -2.61 -19.64
C ALA A 163 -29.91 -3.41 -19.06
N LEU A 164 -29.81 -3.83 -17.80
CA LEU A 164 -30.83 -4.65 -17.12
C LEU A 164 -31.84 -3.80 -16.35
N CYS A 165 -31.34 -2.73 -15.74
CA CYS A 165 -32.04 -1.74 -14.93
C CYS A 165 -32.98 -0.82 -15.71
N GLY A 166 -32.63 -0.47 -16.95
CA GLY A 166 -33.12 0.71 -17.68
C GLY A 166 -32.21 1.94 -17.50
N PRO A 167 -32.46 3.05 -18.23
CA PRO A 167 -31.53 4.18 -18.33
C PRO A 167 -31.28 4.87 -16.99
N ILE A 168 -30.00 5.24 -16.77
CA ILE A 168 -29.53 5.90 -15.56
C ILE A 168 -29.15 7.35 -15.88
N GLU A 169 -29.71 8.31 -15.14
CA GLU A 169 -29.29 9.71 -15.21
C GLU A 169 -28.06 9.92 -14.34
N CYS A 170 -26.87 9.92 -14.95
CA CYS A 170 -25.65 10.21 -14.20
C CYS A 170 -24.54 10.81 -15.06
N GLU A 171 -23.72 11.67 -14.45
CA GLU A 171 -22.52 12.23 -15.08
C GLU A 171 -21.58 11.11 -15.51
N PRO A 172 -21.24 10.96 -16.80
CA PRO A 172 -20.41 9.85 -17.27
C PRO A 172 -19.04 9.89 -16.59
N SER A 173 -18.53 8.71 -16.18
CA SER A 173 -17.16 8.59 -15.67
C SER A 173 -16.17 9.22 -16.66
N PRO A 174 -15.10 9.92 -16.22
CA PRO A 174 -14.10 10.50 -17.13
C PRO A 174 -13.46 9.46 -18.08
N LEU A 175 -13.41 8.18 -17.66
CA LEU A 175 -12.95 7.08 -18.51
C LEU A 175 -14.00 6.67 -19.55
N LEU A 176 -15.28 6.67 -19.16
CA LEU A 176 -16.37 6.55 -20.11
C LEU A 176 -16.26 7.67 -21.14
N GLU A 177 -16.07 8.92 -20.75
CA GLU A 177 -15.97 10.06 -21.69
C GLU A 177 -14.85 9.88 -22.74
N ARG A 178 -13.68 9.36 -22.34
CA ARG A 178 -12.58 9.03 -23.26
C ARG A 178 -12.82 7.81 -24.14
N ARG A 179 -13.70 6.89 -23.73
CA ARG A 179 -14.02 5.66 -24.46
C ARG A 179 -15.24 5.87 -25.38
N TRP A 180 -16.20 6.72 -24.97
CA TRP A 180 -17.32 7.23 -25.77
C TRP A 180 -16.87 8.00 -26.99
N THR A 181 -15.72 8.69 -26.95
CA THR A 181 -15.16 9.31 -28.17
C THR A 181 -14.63 8.29 -29.18
N LYS A 182 -14.27 7.07 -28.73
CA LYS A 182 -13.87 5.96 -29.61
C LYS A 182 -15.07 5.16 -30.13
N LEU A 183 -16.16 5.10 -29.37
CA LEU A 183 -17.41 4.42 -29.73
C LEU A 183 -18.30 5.41 -30.50
N ARG A 184 -18.50 5.19 -31.81
CA ARG A 184 -19.23 6.09 -32.72
C ARG A 184 -20.74 6.21 -32.40
N GLY A 185 -21.10 6.77 -31.26
CA GLY A 185 -22.49 7.04 -30.84
C GLY A 185 -22.70 8.50 -30.43
N PRO A 186 -23.96 8.99 -30.41
CA PRO A 186 -24.27 10.32 -29.92
C PRO A 186 -23.88 10.48 -28.44
N ARG A 187 -23.13 11.54 -28.15
CA ARG A 187 -22.63 11.88 -26.82
C ARG A 187 -23.82 12.17 -25.89
N PRO A 188 -23.94 11.53 -24.71
CA PRO A 188 -24.93 11.96 -23.71
C PRO A 188 -24.52 13.35 -23.20
N LYS A 189 -25.42 14.34 -23.22
CA LYS A 189 -25.14 15.65 -22.64
C LYS A 189 -25.28 15.60 -21.12
N LYS A 190 -24.72 16.61 -20.46
CA LYS A 190 -24.79 16.79 -19.00
C LYS A 190 -26.24 16.75 -18.52
N GLY A 191 -26.60 15.75 -17.70
CA GLY A 191 -27.96 15.54 -17.20
C GLY A 191 -28.92 14.78 -18.14
N GLU A 192 -28.46 14.30 -19.29
CA GLU A 192 -29.24 13.38 -20.13
C GLU A 192 -29.04 11.92 -19.65
N PRO A 193 -30.10 11.09 -19.66
CA PRO A 193 -29.99 9.68 -19.31
C PRO A 193 -28.99 8.97 -20.24
N ILE A 194 -28.16 8.08 -19.67
CA ILE A 194 -27.32 7.19 -20.47
C ILE A 194 -28.26 6.36 -21.36
N PRO A 195 -28.11 6.42 -22.70
CA PRO A 195 -29.04 5.75 -23.60
C PRO A 195 -29.04 4.25 -23.33
N LYS A 196 -30.23 3.62 -23.39
CA LYS A 196 -30.36 2.16 -23.40
C LYS A 196 -29.40 1.61 -24.44
N ALA A 197 -28.43 0.83 -24.00
CA ALA A 197 -27.34 0.42 -24.83
C ALA A 197 -27.83 -0.48 -25.98
N LYS A 198 -28.05 0.09 -27.18
CA LYS A 198 -27.65 -0.58 -28.43
C LYS A 198 -26.12 -0.53 -28.51
N MET A 199 -25.45 -1.09 -27.52
CA MET A 199 -24.01 -1.29 -27.59
C MET A 199 -23.80 -2.74 -27.94
N ALA A 200 -23.55 -2.94 -29.24
CA ALA A 200 -22.99 -4.16 -29.76
C ALA A 200 -21.91 -4.66 -28.81
N THR A 201 -21.86 -5.97 -28.70
CA THR A 201 -20.92 -6.84 -28.01
C THR A 201 -19.45 -6.37 -28.09
N ASP A 202 -19.09 -5.47 -29.00
CA ASP A 202 -17.79 -4.80 -29.10
C ASP A 202 -17.38 -3.91 -27.90
N VAL A 203 -18.33 -3.37 -27.12
CA VAL A 203 -17.97 -2.72 -25.83
C VAL A 203 -17.58 -3.74 -24.77
N LEU A 204 -18.21 -4.93 -24.85
CA LEU A 204 -17.99 -6.09 -23.98
C LEU A 204 -16.77 -6.93 -24.39
N VAL A 205 -16.24 -6.77 -25.62
CA VAL A 205 -15.13 -7.58 -26.15
C VAL A 205 -13.75 -6.93 -25.94
N VAL A 206 -13.66 -5.64 -25.61
CA VAL A 206 -12.38 -5.05 -25.16
C VAL A 206 -12.17 -5.32 -23.67
N GLY A 207 -12.07 -6.62 -23.42
CA GLY A 207 -11.73 -7.33 -22.19
C GLY A 207 -11.47 -8.82 -22.45
N LYS A 208 -11.21 -9.22 -23.70
CA LYS A 208 -10.79 -10.58 -24.06
C LYS A 208 -9.41 -10.60 -24.74
N THR A 209 -8.69 -9.48 -24.76
CA THR A 209 -7.30 -9.42 -25.26
C THR A 209 -6.41 -8.54 -24.38
N GLU A 210 -6.82 -7.34 -23.98
CA GLU A 210 -6.10 -6.58 -22.93
C GLU A 210 -6.45 -7.05 -21.51
N PHE A 211 -7.71 -7.41 -21.29
CA PHE A 211 -8.14 -8.07 -20.06
C PHE A 211 -7.86 -9.58 -20.11
N ASP A 212 -7.63 -10.19 -21.29
CA ASP A 212 -7.04 -11.55 -21.37
C ASP A 212 -5.52 -11.54 -21.20
N ASP A 213 -4.79 -10.48 -21.58
CA ASP A 213 -3.39 -10.26 -21.18
C ASP A 213 -3.27 -9.95 -19.67
N LEU A 214 -4.28 -9.28 -19.09
CA LEU A 214 -4.42 -9.12 -17.63
C LEU A 214 -4.99 -10.37 -16.92
N LYS A 215 -5.79 -11.22 -17.59
CA LYS A 215 -6.24 -12.53 -17.06
C LYS A 215 -5.16 -13.60 -17.21
N GLN A 216 -4.30 -13.54 -18.22
CA GLN A 216 -3.20 -14.51 -18.46
C GLN A 216 -2.12 -14.44 -17.38
N ARG A 217 -2.08 -13.38 -16.57
CA ARG A 217 -1.24 -13.32 -15.36
C ARG A 217 -2.00 -13.56 -14.05
N VAL A 218 -3.32 -13.75 -14.08
CA VAL A 218 -4.17 -13.61 -12.87
C VAL A 218 -5.16 -14.78 -12.64
N TYR A 219 -5.24 -15.81 -13.49
CA TYR A 219 -6.05 -17.00 -13.18
C TYR A 219 -5.33 -18.32 -13.50
N VAL A 220 -4.97 -19.07 -12.44
CA VAL A 220 -4.77 -20.53 -12.46
C VAL A 220 -5.76 -21.12 -11.45
N SER A 221 -6.42 -22.21 -11.84
CA SER A 221 -7.52 -22.93 -11.15
C SER A 221 -8.88 -22.25 -11.36
N GLU A 222 -9.87 -22.81 -12.07
CA GLU A 222 -10.21 -24.21 -12.35
C GLU A 222 -10.76 -24.31 -13.79
N ALA A 223 -10.51 -25.44 -14.46
CA ALA A 223 -10.82 -25.66 -15.86
C ALA A 223 -12.35 -25.65 -16.13
N ILE A 224 -12.77 -24.79 -17.06
CA ILE A 224 -14.02 -24.97 -17.81
C ILE A 224 -13.67 -25.89 -19.02
N PRO A 225 -14.42 -26.97 -19.30
CA PRO A 225 -14.08 -27.91 -20.36
C PRO A 225 -14.12 -27.25 -21.76
N PRO A 226 -13.30 -27.71 -22.72
CA PRO A 226 -13.29 -27.15 -24.06
C PRO A 226 -14.42 -27.73 -24.90
N GLU A 227 -14.88 -26.92 -25.85
CA GLU A 227 -15.79 -27.25 -26.96
C GLU A 227 -17.27 -27.46 -26.60
N THR A 228 -18.01 -26.34 -26.58
CA THR A 228 -19.36 -26.31 -27.17
C THR A 228 -19.40 -25.23 -28.24
N ASP A 229 -19.81 -25.66 -29.43
CA ASP A 229 -19.96 -24.87 -30.64
C ASP A 229 -20.81 -23.62 -30.41
N ALA A 230 -20.67 -22.65 -31.32
CA ALA A 230 -21.38 -21.38 -31.37
C ALA A 230 -22.88 -21.44 -30.97
N GLU A 231 -23.16 -21.41 -29.67
CA GLU A 231 -24.49 -21.21 -29.13
C GLU A 231 -24.80 -19.71 -29.22
N GLU A 232 -25.62 -19.40 -30.22
CA GLU A 232 -26.67 -18.38 -30.23
C GLU A 232 -26.58 -17.31 -29.12
N TYR A 233 -26.15 -16.11 -29.52
CA TYR A 233 -26.16 -14.91 -28.67
C TYR A 233 -27.61 -14.54 -28.34
N VAL A 234 -28.08 -14.91 -27.16
CA VAL A 234 -29.34 -14.42 -26.59
C VAL A 234 -29.10 -12.96 -26.19
N GLU A 235 -29.77 -12.02 -26.89
CA GLU A 235 -29.85 -10.62 -26.42
C GLU A 235 -30.25 -10.64 -24.93
N PRO A 236 -29.55 -9.91 -24.04
CA PRO A 236 -30.05 -9.80 -22.67
C PRO A 236 -31.42 -9.14 -22.77
N ASP A 237 -32.48 -9.94 -22.58
CA ASP A 237 -33.85 -9.45 -22.52
C ASP A 237 -33.84 -8.25 -21.57
N VAL A 238 -34.17 -7.08 -22.11
CA VAL A 238 -34.31 -5.87 -21.33
C VAL A 238 -35.44 -6.18 -20.36
N ILE A 239 -35.10 -6.48 -19.11
CA ILE A 239 -36.11 -6.78 -18.07
C ILE A 239 -36.66 -5.46 -17.53
N GLU A 240 -37.13 -4.60 -18.44
CA GLU A 240 -37.87 -3.41 -18.09
C GLU A 240 -39.15 -3.84 -17.38
N GLY A 241 -39.21 -3.54 -16.07
CA GLY A 241 -40.36 -3.86 -15.24
C GLY A 241 -40.29 -5.22 -14.53
N ALA A 242 -39.12 -5.86 -14.43
CA ALA A 242 -38.99 -6.97 -13.50
C ALA A 242 -39.19 -6.50 -12.05
N PRO A 243 -39.88 -7.30 -11.21
CA PRO A 243 -39.95 -7.02 -9.77
C PRO A 243 -38.54 -6.93 -9.19
N GLY A 244 -38.15 -5.73 -8.73
CA GLY A 244 -36.84 -5.43 -8.15
C GLY A 244 -35.89 -4.60 -9.01
N SER A 245 -36.17 -4.37 -10.30
CA SER A 245 -35.31 -3.54 -11.18
C SER A 245 -35.13 -2.11 -10.67
N ASP A 246 -36.22 -1.50 -10.18
CA ASP A 246 -36.23 -0.12 -9.68
C ASP A 246 -35.50 0.01 -8.33
N SER A 247 -35.57 -1.02 -7.49
CA SER A 247 -34.81 -1.11 -6.25
C SER A 247 -33.30 -1.18 -6.50
N VAL A 248 -32.87 -2.02 -7.45
CA VAL A 248 -31.45 -2.11 -7.84
C VAL A 248 -30.97 -0.81 -8.45
N ARG A 249 -31.77 -0.18 -9.33
CA ARG A 249 -31.43 1.09 -9.95
C ARG A 249 -31.26 2.22 -8.92
N SER A 250 -32.20 2.37 -7.98
CA SER A 250 -32.14 3.41 -6.95
C SER A 250 -30.99 3.19 -5.97
N PHE A 251 -30.78 1.95 -5.50
CA PHE A 251 -29.63 1.62 -4.66
C PHE A 251 -28.30 1.92 -5.37
N TYR A 252 -28.22 1.58 -6.66
CA TYR A 252 -27.03 1.84 -7.45
C TYR A 252 -26.74 3.34 -7.56
N THR A 253 -27.72 4.15 -7.97
CA THR A 253 -27.51 5.58 -8.21
C THR A 253 -27.25 6.37 -6.94
N GLU A 254 -27.95 6.06 -5.84
CA GLU A 254 -27.88 6.81 -4.59
C GLU A 254 -26.67 6.42 -3.73
N GLU A 255 -26.36 5.14 -3.64
CA GLU A 255 -25.34 4.62 -2.71
C GLU A 255 -24.10 4.08 -3.42
N LEU A 256 -24.26 3.08 -4.29
CA LEU A 256 -23.14 2.27 -4.79
C LEU A 256 -22.28 3.02 -5.81
N ARG A 257 -22.89 3.75 -6.73
CA ARG A 257 -22.19 4.47 -7.80
C ARG A 257 -21.16 5.45 -7.24
N ARG A 258 -21.53 6.20 -6.20
CA ARG A 258 -20.63 7.14 -5.52
C ARG A 258 -19.51 6.42 -4.75
N PHE A 259 -19.79 5.22 -4.24
CA PHE A 259 -18.79 4.40 -3.55
C PHE A 259 -17.74 3.84 -4.52
N LEU A 260 -18.17 3.39 -5.71
CA LEU A 260 -17.30 2.86 -6.76
C LEU A 260 -16.42 3.95 -7.40
N GLY A 261 -16.89 5.19 -7.44
CA GLY A 261 -16.22 6.29 -8.11
C GLY A 261 -14.82 6.66 -7.56
N PRO A 262 -14.03 7.39 -8.38
CA PRO A 262 -12.68 7.84 -8.01
C PRO A 262 -12.69 9.03 -7.04
N GLU A 263 -13.81 9.76 -6.92
CA GLU A 263 -13.90 10.95 -6.09
C GLU A 263 -13.72 10.62 -4.61
N LYS A 264 -12.66 11.22 -4.02
CA LYS A 264 -12.28 11.16 -2.61
C LYS A 264 -12.56 9.78 -2.03
N MET A 265 -11.73 8.80 -2.41
CA MET A 265 -11.69 7.46 -1.83
C MET A 265 -12.25 7.49 -0.42
N SER A 266 -13.48 7.00 -0.22
CA SER A 266 -14.13 7.19 1.07
C SER A 266 -13.31 6.46 2.13
N ARG A 267 -12.50 7.23 2.87
CA ARG A 267 -11.62 6.70 3.93
C ARG A 267 -12.43 6.25 5.15
N SER A 268 -13.75 6.47 5.14
CA SER A 268 -14.65 6.21 6.25
C SER A 268 -15.05 4.73 6.27
N PRO A 269 -14.60 3.95 7.27
CA PRO A 269 -14.98 2.55 7.41
C PRO A 269 -16.49 2.37 7.52
N ARG A 270 -17.18 3.37 8.10
CA ARG A 270 -18.64 3.36 8.29
C ARG A 270 -19.39 3.29 6.97
N ARG A 271 -18.98 4.04 5.95
CA ARG A 271 -19.66 4.07 4.65
C ARG A 271 -19.53 2.73 3.92
N CYS A 272 -18.39 2.06 4.08
CA CYS A 272 -18.17 0.72 3.53
C CYS A 272 -19.09 -0.31 4.19
N LEU A 273 -19.20 -0.29 5.52
CA LEU A 273 -20.12 -1.15 6.28
C LEU A 273 -21.60 -0.87 5.92
N THR A 274 -21.97 0.40 5.69
CA THR A 274 -23.34 0.76 5.27
C THR A 274 -23.71 0.12 3.93
N VAL A 275 -22.82 0.20 2.93
CA VAL A 275 -23.05 -0.37 1.59
C VAL A 275 -23.15 -1.89 1.65
N ILE A 276 -22.27 -2.56 2.41
CA ILE A 276 -22.31 -4.03 2.59
C ILE A 276 -23.64 -4.47 3.22
N ASN A 277 -24.04 -3.81 4.31
CA ASN A 277 -25.30 -4.11 4.98
C ASN A 277 -26.53 -3.78 4.10
N ALA A 278 -26.37 -2.91 3.11
CA ALA A 278 -27.43 -2.59 2.16
C ALA A 278 -27.63 -3.68 1.10
N PHE A 279 -26.58 -4.40 0.70
CA PHE A 279 -26.71 -5.56 -0.20
C PHE A 279 -27.59 -6.66 0.40
N GLY A 280 -27.54 -6.90 1.72
CA GLY A 280 -28.46 -7.84 2.37
C GLY A 280 -29.94 -7.46 2.23
N ARG A 281 -30.25 -6.14 2.22
CA ARG A 281 -31.61 -5.65 1.94
C ARG A 281 -31.98 -5.81 0.47
N LEU A 282 -31.01 -5.63 -0.43
CA LEU A 282 -31.21 -5.73 -1.86
C LEU A 282 -31.48 -7.18 -2.30
N HIS A 283 -30.71 -8.14 -1.77
CA HIS A 283 -30.94 -9.58 -1.99
C HIS A 283 -32.34 -10.02 -1.56
N ALA A 284 -32.89 -9.44 -0.48
CA ALA A 284 -34.25 -9.74 -0.04
C ALA A 284 -35.35 -9.20 -0.98
N GLN A 285 -35.04 -8.23 -1.84
CA GLN A 285 -35.99 -7.61 -2.77
C GLN A 285 -35.91 -8.19 -4.20
N VAL A 286 -34.86 -8.95 -4.50
CA VAL A 286 -34.61 -9.54 -5.82
C VAL A 286 -34.95 -11.04 -5.78
N ALA A 287 -35.56 -11.56 -6.85
CA ALA A 287 -35.85 -12.99 -6.94
C ALA A 287 -34.58 -13.84 -6.80
N ALA A 288 -34.67 -14.93 -6.03
CA ALA A 288 -33.51 -15.79 -5.69
C ALA A 288 -32.85 -16.49 -6.89
N THR A 289 -33.48 -16.49 -8.06
CA THR A 289 -32.93 -17.09 -9.27
C THR A 289 -33.36 -16.25 -10.47
N GLY A 290 -32.42 -15.56 -11.11
CA GLY A 290 -32.68 -14.73 -12.29
C GLY A 290 -31.52 -13.79 -12.65
N PRO A 291 -31.61 -13.09 -13.79
CA PRO A 291 -30.53 -12.21 -14.29
C PRO A 291 -30.22 -11.03 -13.35
N LEU A 292 -31.23 -10.56 -12.59
CA LEU A 292 -31.05 -9.52 -11.56
C LEU A 292 -30.23 -10.02 -10.37
N HIS A 293 -30.33 -11.30 -9.99
CA HIS A 293 -29.52 -11.87 -8.91
C HIS A 293 -28.04 -11.87 -9.28
N HIS A 294 -27.70 -12.30 -10.50
CA HIS A 294 -26.33 -12.24 -11.03
C HIS A 294 -25.80 -10.80 -11.16
N LEU A 295 -26.66 -9.83 -11.46
CA LEU A 295 -26.26 -8.42 -11.45
C LEU A 295 -25.90 -7.96 -10.03
N VAL A 296 -26.73 -8.29 -9.03
CA VAL A 296 -26.47 -7.95 -7.62
C VAL A 296 -25.17 -8.60 -7.14
N GLU A 297 -24.93 -9.86 -7.48
CA GLU A 297 -23.68 -10.58 -7.17
C GLU A 297 -22.46 -9.88 -7.78
N LYS A 298 -22.52 -9.49 -9.06
CA LYS A 298 -21.44 -8.71 -9.70
C LYS A 298 -21.22 -7.32 -9.06
N LEU A 299 -22.28 -6.65 -8.65
CA LEU A 299 -22.19 -5.36 -7.96
C LEU A 299 -21.56 -5.51 -6.57
N GLU A 300 -21.82 -6.63 -5.89
CA GLU A 300 -21.20 -7.00 -4.62
C GLU A 300 -19.69 -7.26 -4.80
N ASP A 301 -19.30 -8.01 -5.85
CA ASP A 301 -17.90 -8.23 -6.22
C ASP A 301 -17.17 -6.90 -6.49
N PHE A 302 -17.80 -5.97 -7.21
CA PHE A 302 -17.25 -4.64 -7.46
C PHE A 302 -17.11 -3.82 -6.18
N ALA A 303 -18.07 -3.91 -5.26
CA ALA A 303 -17.99 -3.24 -3.97
C ALA A 303 -16.84 -3.80 -3.10
N ASP A 304 -16.65 -5.12 -3.11
CA ASP A 304 -15.56 -5.78 -2.38
C ASP A 304 -14.19 -5.45 -2.97
N LEU A 305 -14.05 -5.48 -4.30
CA LEU A 305 -12.83 -5.04 -4.98
C LEU A 305 -12.49 -3.59 -4.63
N ARG A 306 -13.49 -2.70 -4.65
CA ARG A 306 -13.32 -1.28 -4.29
C ARG A 306 -12.86 -1.09 -2.85
N ARG A 307 -13.34 -1.93 -1.92
CA ARG A 307 -12.92 -1.93 -0.51
C ARG A 307 -11.46 -2.34 -0.37
N GLN A 308 -11.06 -3.42 -1.04
CA GLN A 308 -9.67 -3.89 -1.05
C GLN A 308 -8.71 -2.80 -1.58
N LEU A 309 -9.08 -2.15 -2.69
CA LEU A 309 -8.33 -1.02 -3.24
C LEU A 309 -8.25 0.17 -2.27
N ALA A 310 -9.31 0.44 -1.50
CA ALA A 310 -9.30 1.49 -0.48
C ALA A 310 -8.32 1.20 0.66
N GLU A 311 -8.28 -0.05 1.12
CA GLU A 311 -7.38 -0.51 2.19
C GLU A 311 -5.92 -0.45 1.72
N GLN A 312 -5.64 -0.97 0.51
CA GLN A 312 -4.31 -0.90 -0.11
C GLN A 312 -3.82 0.55 -0.22
N ALA A 313 -4.66 1.43 -0.77
CA ALA A 313 -4.29 2.82 -0.95
C ALA A 313 -4.11 3.56 0.39
N ARG A 314 -4.86 3.20 1.44
CA ARG A 314 -4.64 3.73 2.80
C ARG A 314 -3.26 3.33 3.30
N LEU A 315 -2.91 2.04 3.27
CA LEU A 315 -1.62 1.55 3.77
C LEU A 315 -0.43 2.14 2.98
N GLN A 316 -0.56 2.24 1.66
CA GLN A 316 0.46 2.90 0.85
C GLN A 316 0.58 4.39 1.14
N SER A 317 -0.53 5.09 1.41
CA SER A 317 -0.48 6.49 1.81
C SER A 317 0.26 6.70 3.14
N TRP A 318 0.12 5.78 4.10
CA TRP A 318 0.90 5.79 5.35
C TRP A 318 2.39 5.62 5.07
N MET A 319 2.77 4.70 4.18
CA MET A 319 4.16 4.48 3.79
C MET A 319 4.77 5.73 3.14
N GLN A 320 4.03 6.40 2.25
CA GLN A 320 4.48 7.63 1.59
C GLN A 320 4.62 8.80 2.59
N GLN A 321 3.64 8.98 3.48
CA GLN A 321 3.69 9.99 4.53
C GLN A 321 4.84 9.75 5.50
N TRP A 322 5.06 8.49 5.89
CA TRP A 322 6.17 8.10 6.74
C TRP A 322 7.52 8.42 6.11
N LEU A 323 7.75 8.06 4.83
CA LEU A 323 8.99 8.39 4.12
C LEU A 323 9.24 9.90 4.07
N LEU A 324 8.18 10.68 3.84
CA LEU A 324 8.25 12.15 3.76
C LEU A 324 8.66 12.78 5.10
N LEU A 325 8.33 12.17 6.24
CA LEU A 325 8.74 12.65 7.57
C LEU A 325 10.10 12.08 8.00
N HIS A 326 10.34 10.79 7.76
CA HIS A 326 11.51 10.08 8.25
C HIS A 326 12.81 10.52 7.56
N VAL A 327 12.76 10.79 6.24
CA VAL A 327 13.96 11.19 5.48
C VAL A 327 14.50 12.56 5.89
N PRO A 328 13.70 13.65 5.95
CA PRO A 328 14.19 14.95 6.41
C PRO A 328 14.73 14.92 7.84
N LEU A 329 14.06 14.19 8.73
CA LEU A 329 14.53 14.01 10.11
C LEU A 329 15.89 13.31 10.15
N SER A 330 16.09 12.28 9.33
CA SER A 330 17.38 11.60 9.20
C SER A 330 18.47 12.54 8.69
N VAL A 331 18.16 13.40 7.71
CA VAL A 331 19.10 14.43 7.23
C VAL A 331 19.48 15.40 8.34
N GLY A 332 18.51 15.86 9.13
CA GLY A 332 18.76 16.69 10.32
C GLY A 332 19.68 16.01 11.32
N LEU A 333 19.48 14.71 11.58
CA LEU A 333 20.36 13.93 12.43
C LEU A 333 21.80 13.88 11.90
N TYR A 334 22.02 13.70 10.59
CA TYR A 334 23.37 13.73 10.02
C TYR A 334 24.06 15.09 10.20
N VAL A 335 23.33 16.20 10.05
CA VAL A 335 23.87 17.54 10.29
C VAL A 335 24.33 17.68 11.75
N LEU A 336 23.52 17.20 12.70
CA LEU A 336 23.89 17.20 14.12
C LEU A 336 25.10 16.31 14.41
N ILE A 337 25.20 15.14 13.78
CA ILE A 337 26.36 14.24 13.94
C ILE A 337 27.63 14.94 13.45
N VAL A 338 27.60 15.58 12.28
CA VAL A 338 28.76 16.33 11.76
C VAL A 338 29.14 17.46 12.70
N ALA A 339 28.17 18.23 13.19
CA ALA A 339 28.42 19.29 14.16
C ALA A 339 29.08 18.74 15.43
N HIS A 340 28.59 17.62 15.97
CA HIS A 340 29.17 16.97 17.13
C HIS A 340 30.59 16.47 16.91
N VAL A 341 30.88 15.83 15.77
CA VAL A 341 32.26 15.38 15.44
C VAL A 341 33.22 16.58 15.35
N ILE A 342 32.77 17.70 14.76
CA ILE A 342 33.58 18.92 14.68
C ILE A 342 33.81 19.49 16.08
N THR A 343 32.75 19.71 16.85
CA THR A 343 32.84 20.28 18.21
C THR A 343 33.68 19.41 19.13
N ALA A 344 33.46 18.10 19.15
CA ALA A 344 34.23 17.15 19.95
C ALA A 344 35.69 17.01 19.49
N GLY A 345 36.01 17.36 18.24
CA GLY A 345 37.40 17.41 17.76
C GLY A 345 38.12 18.71 18.12
N TYR A 346 37.38 19.79 18.40
CA TYR A 346 37.95 21.09 18.78
C TYR A 346 38.20 21.24 20.29
N TYR A 347 37.42 20.57 21.13
CA TYR A 347 37.48 20.63 22.60
C TYR A 347 38.09 19.37 23.20
#